data_AF-X0W415-F1
#
_entry.id   AF-X0W415-F1
#
_cell.length_a   1.000
_cell.length_b   1.000
_cell.length_c   1.000
_cell.angle_alpha   90.00
_cell.angle_beta   90.00
_cell.angle_gamma   90.00
#
_symmetry.space_group_name_H-M   'P 1'
#
loop_
_entity.id
_entity.type
_entity.pdbx_description
1 polymer ?
#
loop_
_entity_poly.entity_id
_entity_poly.type
_entity_poly.pdbx_seq_one_letter_code
_entity_poly.pdbx_strand_id
1 'polypeptide(L)'
;MKIKYMLLVGAGISIALVLVFSLVVYVSFNKVAEENERELIANEIQTTVSQLDIIMYEYLTHRGERMIQQWNSKYAVSLEIVGKVDYKELETIKTNYADLKNLFSQITTDYEKQGGSELEERLVAQFLIKSQVIIFNSSAIAKEAYNNAIEAQVAANHSMMSAFIVLFVVLVGLSFHTARRITNPLNKLIRGTEIIGKGNLKYRVDIKSKNEIGGLAVAFNQMTENLKKVTASRDELNKEIIERKRAEE
;
A
#
# COMPACT_ATOMS: atom_id res chain seq x y z
N MET A 1 15.71 -31.06 -1.38
CA MET A 1 16.10 -29.77 -1.98
C MET A 1 17.40 -29.31 -1.33
N LYS A 2 18.35 -28.86 -2.14
CA LYS A 2 19.61 -28.26 -1.67
C LYS A 2 19.32 -26.99 -0.84
N ILE A 3 20.08 -26.75 0.22
CA ILE A 3 19.91 -25.61 1.14
C ILE A 3 19.95 -24.29 0.37
N LYS A 4 20.89 -24.16 -0.59
CA LYS A 4 21.00 -22.98 -1.44
C LYS A 4 19.66 -22.63 -2.11
N TYR A 5 19.00 -23.61 -2.72
CA TYR A 5 17.72 -23.38 -3.39
C TYR A 5 16.60 -23.08 -2.41
N MET A 6 16.59 -23.71 -1.24
CA MET A 6 15.61 -23.43 -0.18
C MET A 6 15.68 -21.97 0.28
N LEU A 7 16.88 -21.45 0.49
CA LEU A 7 17.09 -20.05 0.89
C LEU A 7 16.73 -19.07 -0.23
N LEU A 8 17.11 -19.37 -1.47
CA LEU A 8 16.75 -18.54 -2.64
C LEU A 8 15.23 -18.48 -2.85
N VAL A 9 14.54 -19.62 -2.72
CA VAL A 9 13.07 -19.67 -2.79
C VAL A 9 12.45 -18.85 -1.66
N GLY A 10 12.95 -18.99 -0.43
CA GLY A 10 12.47 -18.19 0.70
C GLY A 10 12.64 -16.68 0.48
N ALA A 11 13.82 -16.25 0.02
CA ALA A 11 14.08 -14.85 -0.33
C ALA A 11 13.18 -14.34 -1.46
N GLY A 12 12.98 -15.15 -2.50
CA GLY A 12 12.06 -14.83 -3.60
C GLY A 12 10.62 -14.66 -3.13
N ILE A 13 10.15 -15.55 -2.25
CA ILE A 13 8.82 -15.44 -1.63
C ILE A 13 8.70 -14.15 -0.81
N SER A 14 9.70 -13.83 0.01
CA SER A 14 9.69 -12.59 0.81
C SER A 14 9.65 -11.34 -0.08
N ILE A 15 10.44 -11.29 -1.15
CA ILE A 15 10.43 -10.16 -2.10
C ILE A 15 9.07 -10.04 -2.78
N ALA A 16 8.52 -11.16 -3.27
CA ALA A 16 7.21 -11.17 -3.92
C ALA A 16 6.10 -10.68 -2.97
N LEU A 17 6.13 -11.10 -1.70
CA LEU A 17 5.17 -10.63 -0.69
C LEU A 17 5.28 -9.14 -0.40
N VAL A 18 6.51 -8.61 -0.32
CA VAL A 18 6.71 -7.16 -0.13
C VAL A 18 6.17 -6.39 -1.33
N LEU A 19 6.42 -6.86 -2.56
CA LEU A 19 5.88 -6.22 -3.77
C LEU A 19 4.35 -6.24 -3.80
N VAL A 20 3.73 -7.37 -3.44
CA VAL A 20 2.26 -7.47 -3.34
C VAL A 20 1.73 -6.54 -2.25
N PHE A 21 2.37 -6.49 -1.08
CA PHE A 21 2.00 -5.59 0.01
C PHE A 21 2.09 -4.11 -0.42
N SER A 22 3.18 -3.72 -1.07
CA SER A 22 3.37 -2.37 -1.61
C SER A 22 2.33 -2.03 -2.68
N LEU A 23 1.97 -2.98 -3.54
CA LEU A 23 0.92 -2.79 -4.55
C LEU A 23 -0.45 -2.56 -3.90
N VAL A 24 -0.79 -3.33 -2.87
CA VAL A 24 -2.04 -3.15 -2.10
C VAL A 24 -2.08 -1.76 -1.48
N VAL A 25 -1.01 -1.35 -0.79
CA VAL A 25 -0.92 -0.01 -0.18
C VAL A 25 -1.07 1.09 -1.23
N TYR A 26 -0.40 0.96 -2.37
CA TYR A 26 -0.44 1.94 -3.45
C TYR A 26 -1.85 2.11 -4.04
N VAL A 27 -2.53 0.99 -4.34
CA VAL A 27 -3.90 1.01 -4.87
C VAL A 27 -4.87 1.61 -3.86
N SER A 28 -4.78 1.20 -2.58
CA SER A 28 -5.61 1.73 -1.51
C SER A 28 -5.42 3.23 -1.30
N PHE A 29 -4.18 3.70 -1.30
CA PHE A 29 -3.86 5.13 -1.14
C PHE A 29 -4.44 5.95 -2.29
N ASN A 30 -4.24 5.52 -3.54
CA ASN A 30 -4.76 6.25 -4.70
C ASN A 30 -6.27 6.33 -4.72
N LYS A 31 -6.97 5.27 -4.30
CA LYS A 31 -8.44 5.28 -4.26
C LYS A 31 -8.99 6.27 -3.23
N VAL A 32 -8.36 6.36 -2.04
CA VAL A 32 -8.74 7.36 -1.02
C VAL A 32 -8.41 8.79 -1.49
N ALA A 33 -7.25 8.98 -2.13
CA ALA A 33 -6.85 10.28 -2.64
C ALA A 33 -7.80 10.81 -3.73
N GLU A 34 -8.24 9.93 -4.64
CA GLU A 34 -9.19 10.26 -5.70
C GLU A 34 -10.55 10.75 -5.14
N GLU A 35 -11.13 10.03 -4.17
CA GLU A 35 -12.42 10.45 -3.60
C GLU A 35 -12.29 11.75 -2.78
N ASN A 36 -11.17 11.96 -2.08
CA ASN A 36 -10.90 13.22 -1.38
C ASN A 36 -10.76 14.41 -2.35
N GLU A 37 -10.13 14.20 -3.52
CA GLU A 37 -10.02 15.24 -4.55
C GLU A 37 -11.39 15.58 -5.14
N ARG A 38 -12.22 14.56 -5.41
CA ARG A 38 -13.60 14.73 -5.87
C ARG A 38 -14.45 15.51 -4.85
N GLU A 39 -14.30 15.25 -3.56
CA GLU A 39 -14.96 15.99 -2.48
C GLU A 39 -14.51 17.47 -2.47
N LEU A 40 -13.20 17.72 -2.52
CA LEU A 40 -12.63 19.07 -2.51
C LEU A 40 -13.16 19.93 -3.65
N ILE A 41 -13.13 19.39 -4.88
CA ILE A 41 -13.59 20.12 -6.07
C ILE A 41 -15.08 20.44 -5.98
N ALA A 42 -15.89 19.50 -5.52
CA ALA A 42 -17.32 19.71 -5.36
C ALA A 42 -17.64 20.82 -4.32
N ASN A 43 -16.90 20.86 -3.21
CA ASN A 43 -17.00 21.95 -2.23
C ASN A 43 -16.49 23.30 -2.79
N GLU A 44 -15.43 23.29 -3.61
CA GLU A 44 -14.89 24.49 -4.24
C GLU A 44 -15.86 25.07 -5.28
N ILE A 45 -16.56 24.21 -6.03
CA ILE A 45 -17.65 24.61 -6.94
C ILE A 45 -18.76 25.31 -6.15
N GLN A 46 -19.24 24.71 -5.06
CA GLN A 46 -20.29 25.32 -4.23
C GLN A 46 -19.87 26.71 -3.71
N THR A 47 -18.64 26.82 -3.21
CA THR A 47 -18.08 28.10 -2.73
C THR A 47 -18.02 29.14 -3.84
N THR A 48 -17.56 28.73 -5.03
CA THR A 48 -17.41 29.64 -6.17
C THR A 48 -18.75 30.10 -6.73
N VAL A 49 -19.74 29.22 -6.84
CA VAL A 49 -21.10 29.60 -7.27
C VAL A 49 -21.75 30.55 -6.27
N SER A 50 -21.55 30.32 -4.96
CA SER A 50 -22.06 31.22 -3.92
C SER A 50 -21.44 32.63 -4.05
N GLN A 51 -20.16 32.72 -4.42
CA GLN A 51 -19.50 34.01 -4.69
C GLN A 51 -20.05 34.69 -5.96
N LEU A 52 -20.37 33.93 -7.01
CA LEU A 52 -21.02 34.48 -8.21
C LEU A 52 -22.40 35.04 -7.89
N ASP A 53 -23.17 34.37 -7.03
CA ASP A 53 -24.47 34.87 -6.54
C ASP A 53 -24.30 36.19 -5.78
N ILE A 54 -23.33 36.26 -4.86
CA ILE A 54 -23.05 37.48 -4.08
C ILE A 54 -22.71 38.65 -5.01
N ILE A 55 -21.79 38.45 -5.96
CA ILE A 55 -21.39 39.51 -6.91
C ILE A 55 -22.59 39.93 -7.80
N MET A 56 -23.44 38.98 -8.19
CA MET A 56 -24.66 39.27 -8.94
C MET A 56 -25.62 40.15 -8.12
N TYR A 57 -25.86 39.82 -6.84
CA TYR A 57 -26.68 40.66 -5.96
C TYR A 57 -26.06 42.04 -5.72
N GLU A 58 -24.73 42.14 -5.55
CA GLU A 58 -24.04 43.43 -5.43
C GLU A 58 -24.19 44.28 -6.70
N TYR A 59 -24.11 43.65 -7.88
CA TYR A 59 -24.38 44.30 -9.15
C TYR A 59 -25.83 44.81 -9.22
N LEU A 60 -26.82 44.00 -8.86
CA LEU A 60 -28.23 44.44 -8.87
C LEU A 60 -28.47 45.67 -7.96
N THR A 61 -27.68 45.80 -6.90
CA THR A 61 -27.78 46.92 -5.96
C THR A 61 -27.07 48.18 -6.46
N HIS A 62 -25.84 48.06 -6.97
CA HIS A 62 -24.96 49.21 -7.25
C HIS A 62 -24.74 49.51 -8.74
N ARG A 63 -25.01 48.54 -9.63
CA ARG A 63 -24.94 48.66 -11.09
C ARG A 63 -23.58 49.10 -11.66
N GLY A 64 -22.49 48.87 -10.92
CA GLY A 64 -21.15 49.26 -11.34
C GLY A 64 -20.48 48.26 -12.28
N GLU A 65 -19.82 48.74 -13.34
CA GLU A 65 -19.02 47.92 -14.27
C GLU A 65 -17.97 47.04 -13.55
N ARG A 66 -17.46 47.51 -12.41
CA ARG A 66 -16.54 46.75 -11.54
C ARG A 66 -17.10 45.37 -11.18
N MET A 67 -18.40 45.27 -10.88
CA MET A 67 -19.02 43.99 -10.50
C MET A 67 -19.09 43.04 -11.70
N ILE A 68 -19.31 43.56 -12.90
CA ILE A 68 -19.27 42.77 -14.15
C ILE A 68 -17.86 42.19 -14.34
N GLN A 69 -16.81 42.99 -14.15
CA GLN A 69 -15.42 42.52 -14.25
C GLN A 69 -15.09 41.46 -13.20
N GLN A 70 -15.49 41.70 -11.93
CA GLN A 70 -15.27 40.75 -10.83
C GLN A 70 -16.01 39.43 -11.07
N TRP A 71 -17.26 39.49 -11.52
CA TRP A 71 -18.05 38.31 -11.85
C TRP A 71 -17.39 37.51 -12.98
N ASN A 72 -16.97 38.17 -14.05
CA ASN A 72 -16.29 37.53 -15.18
C ASN A 72 -14.96 36.88 -14.78
N SER A 73 -14.19 37.54 -13.90
CA SER A 73 -12.94 36.98 -13.37
C SER A 73 -13.23 35.74 -12.52
N LYS A 74 -14.24 35.79 -11.64
CA LYS A 74 -14.59 34.66 -10.78
C LYS A 74 -15.15 33.48 -11.59
N TYR A 75 -15.92 33.78 -12.63
CA TYR A 75 -16.42 32.80 -13.59
C TYR A 75 -15.28 32.08 -14.33
N ALA A 76 -14.26 32.82 -14.79
CA ALA A 76 -13.09 32.22 -15.43
C ALA A 76 -12.36 31.22 -14.51
N VAL A 77 -12.18 31.57 -13.23
CA VAL A 77 -11.60 30.66 -12.22
C VAL A 77 -12.48 29.43 -12.01
N SER A 78 -13.81 29.61 -12.00
CA SER A 78 -14.74 28.48 -11.84
C SER A 78 -14.66 27.45 -12.97
N LEU A 79 -14.41 27.90 -14.20
CA LEU A 79 -14.21 27.01 -15.34
C LEU A 79 -12.92 26.20 -15.23
N GLU A 80 -11.86 26.78 -14.67
CA GLU A 80 -10.62 26.04 -14.40
C GLU A 80 -10.86 24.91 -13.38
N ILE A 81 -11.58 25.19 -12.30
CA ILE A 81 -11.92 24.19 -11.26
C ILE A 81 -12.73 23.04 -11.85
N VAL A 82 -13.80 23.35 -12.59
CA VAL A 82 -14.66 22.34 -13.21
C VAL A 82 -13.94 21.57 -14.32
N GLY A 83 -12.90 22.15 -14.92
CA GLY A 83 -12.08 21.52 -15.96
C GLY A 83 -10.99 20.58 -15.44
N LYS A 84 -10.66 20.60 -14.14
CA LYS A 84 -9.61 19.76 -13.57
C LYS A 84 -9.94 18.27 -13.59
N VAL A 85 -11.23 17.93 -13.63
CA VAL A 85 -11.65 16.54 -13.49
C VAL A 85 -12.80 16.20 -14.43
N ASP A 86 -12.71 15.02 -15.03
CA ASP A 86 -13.65 14.53 -16.03
C ASP A 86 -14.43 13.34 -15.48
N TYR A 87 -15.38 13.63 -14.59
CA TYR A 87 -16.39 12.67 -14.17
C TYR A 87 -17.71 12.97 -14.87
N LYS A 88 -18.45 11.91 -15.23
CA LYS A 88 -19.71 12.01 -15.97
C LYS A 88 -20.75 12.90 -15.28
N GLU A 89 -20.68 12.97 -13.94
CA GLU A 89 -21.56 13.76 -13.08
C GLU A 89 -21.33 15.29 -13.24
N LEU A 90 -20.19 15.73 -13.77
CA LEU A 90 -19.86 17.15 -13.96
C LEU A 90 -20.45 17.75 -15.24
N GLU A 91 -20.93 16.96 -16.20
CA GLU A 91 -21.49 17.48 -17.46
C GLU A 91 -22.72 18.39 -17.24
N THR A 92 -23.60 18.01 -16.31
CA THR A 92 -24.74 18.83 -15.91
C THR A 92 -24.28 20.13 -15.24
N ILE A 93 -23.20 20.08 -14.46
CA ILE A 93 -22.63 21.26 -13.79
C ILE A 93 -22.00 22.21 -14.83
N LYS A 94 -21.19 21.69 -15.76
CA LYS A 94 -20.60 22.45 -16.88
C LYS A 94 -21.67 23.18 -17.70
N THR A 95 -22.76 22.47 -18.03
CA THR A 95 -23.90 23.05 -18.77
C THR A 95 -24.55 24.20 -18.00
N ASN A 96 -24.84 24.00 -16.71
CA ASN A 96 -25.44 25.06 -15.90
C ASN A 96 -24.49 26.25 -15.67
N TYR A 97 -23.17 26.04 -15.62
CA TYR A 97 -22.19 27.14 -15.60
C TYR A 97 -22.25 27.99 -16.87
N ALA A 98 -22.39 27.37 -18.05
CA ALA A 98 -22.59 28.11 -19.29
C ALA A 98 -23.90 28.92 -19.27
N ASP A 99 -24.98 28.35 -18.73
CA ASP A 99 -26.25 29.06 -18.54
C ASP A 99 -26.11 30.27 -17.60
N LEU A 100 -25.38 30.15 -16.48
CA LEU A 100 -25.14 31.28 -15.57
C LEU A 100 -24.45 32.45 -16.29
N LYS A 101 -23.46 32.18 -17.14
CA LYS A 101 -22.78 33.20 -17.94
C LYS A 101 -23.73 33.91 -18.90
N ASN A 102 -24.57 33.13 -19.60
CA ASN A 102 -25.53 33.67 -20.54
C ASN A 102 -26.58 34.54 -19.84
N LEU A 103 -27.11 34.08 -18.71
CA LEU A 103 -28.10 34.81 -17.91
C LEU A 103 -27.50 36.10 -17.32
N PHE A 104 -26.30 36.05 -16.76
CA PHE A 104 -25.63 37.25 -16.24
C PHE A 104 -25.36 38.28 -17.34
N SER A 105 -24.96 37.83 -18.53
CA SER A 105 -24.79 38.72 -19.69
C SER A 105 -26.11 39.38 -20.12
N GLN A 106 -27.24 38.66 -20.05
CA GLN A 106 -28.56 39.22 -20.35
C GLN A 106 -29.01 40.22 -19.30
N ILE A 107 -28.84 39.91 -18.00
CA ILE A 107 -29.17 40.81 -16.88
C ILE A 107 -28.41 42.13 -17.00
N THR A 108 -27.12 42.07 -17.34
CA THR A 108 -26.28 43.26 -17.48
C THR A 108 -26.62 44.11 -18.70
N THR A 109 -26.93 43.47 -19.85
CA THR A 109 -27.26 44.16 -21.11
C THR A 109 -28.70 44.73 -21.14
N ASP A 110 -29.66 44.03 -20.54
CA ASP A 110 -31.08 44.44 -20.53
C ASP A 110 -31.32 45.63 -19.59
N TYR A 111 -30.59 45.66 -18.47
CA TYR A 111 -30.61 46.80 -17.54
C TYR A 111 -30.24 48.12 -18.24
N GLU A 112 -29.17 48.12 -19.04
CA GLU A 112 -28.73 49.31 -19.80
C GLU A 112 -29.83 49.88 -20.71
N LYS A 113 -30.81 49.05 -21.11
CA LYS A 113 -31.86 49.41 -22.07
C LYS A 113 -33.18 49.77 -21.41
N GLN A 114 -33.60 49.06 -20.35
CA GLN A 114 -34.98 49.15 -19.85
C GLN A 114 -35.13 49.22 -18.32
N GLY A 115 -34.06 49.04 -17.53
CA GLY A 115 -33.97 49.23 -16.07
C GLY A 115 -35.17 48.77 -15.22
N GLY A 116 -35.06 47.64 -14.50
CA GLY A 116 -36.06 47.24 -13.50
C GLY A 116 -37.35 46.66 -14.09
N SER A 117 -37.23 45.90 -15.19
CA SER A 117 -38.34 45.24 -15.90
C SER A 117 -38.73 43.90 -15.26
N GLU A 118 -39.97 43.46 -15.46
CA GLU A 118 -40.42 42.08 -15.16
C GLU A 118 -39.49 41.04 -15.83
N LEU A 119 -38.89 41.39 -16.97
CA LEU A 119 -37.89 40.57 -17.64
C LEU A 119 -36.62 40.38 -16.77
N GLU A 120 -36.14 41.44 -16.12
CA GLU A 120 -34.97 41.40 -15.26
C GLU A 120 -35.22 40.48 -14.04
N GLU A 121 -36.37 40.63 -13.38
CA GLU A 121 -36.76 39.77 -12.26
C GLU A 121 -36.80 38.29 -12.67
N ARG A 122 -37.35 37.99 -13.86
CA ARG A 122 -37.39 36.63 -14.42
C ARG A 122 -35.99 36.09 -14.74
N LEU A 123 -35.09 36.90 -15.27
CA LEU A 123 -33.71 36.51 -15.56
C LEU A 123 -32.94 36.23 -14.27
N VAL A 124 -33.12 37.08 -13.24
CA VAL A 124 -32.53 36.88 -11.92
C VAL A 124 -33.06 35.59 -11.28
N ALA A 125 -34.38 35.35 -11.33
CA ALA A 125 -34.95 34.11 -10.82
C ALA A 125 -34.38 32.86 -11.54
N GLN A 126 -34.25 32.91 -12.87
CA GLN A 126 -33.62 31.82 -13.63
C GLN A 126 -32.16 31.62 -13.25
N PHE A 127 -31.40 32.70 -13.08
CA PHE A 127 -30.00 32.65 -12.65
C PHE A 127 -29.87 31.95 -11.30
N LEU A 128 -30.68 32.36 -10.32
CA LEU A 128 -30.69 31.78 -8.97
C LEU A 128 -31.09 30.31 -8.99
N ILE A 129 -32.09 29.93 -9.78
CA ILE A 129 -32.48 28.51 -9.92
C ILE A 129 -31.31 27.69 -10.47
N LYS A 130 -30.64 28.18 -11.52
CA LYS A 130 -29.48 27.49 -12.11
C LYS A 130 -28.31 27.39 -11.14
N SER A 131 -28.03 28.45 -10.40
CA SER A 131 -27.03 28.47 -9.34
C SER A 131 -27.34 27.42 -8.26
N GLN A 132 -28.58 27.39 -7.78
CA GLN A 132 -29.02 26.42 -6.76
C GLN A 132 -28.92 24.97 -7.25
N VAL A 133 -29.21 24.70 -8.53
CA VAL A 133 -29.01 23.36 -9.11
C VAL A 133 -27.53 22.96 -9.08
N ILE A 134 -26.61 23.88 -9.38
CA ILE A 134 -25.17 23.58 -9.28
C ILE A 134 -24.77 23.33 -7.82
N ILE A 135 -25.21 24.16 -6.88
CA ILE A 135 -24.93 24.02 -5.45
C ILE A 135 -25.45 22.67 -4.93
N PHE A 136 -26.68 22.29 -5.28
CA PHE A 136 -27.30 21.04 -4.87
C PHE A 136 -26.56 19.82 -5.46
N ASN A 137 -26.28 19.82 -6.76
CA ASN A 137 -25.57 18.72 -7.40
C ASN A 137 -24.13 18.59 -6.86
N SER A 138 -23.44 19.71 -6.64
CA SER A 138 -22.09 19.69 -6.08
C SER A 138 -22.10 19.21 -4.63
N SER A 139 -23.11 19.60 -3.83
CA SER A 139 -23.27 19.06 -2.48
C SER A 139 -23.55 17.54 -2.47
N ALA A 140 -24.35 17.05 -3.42
CA ALA A 140 -24.59 15.62 -3.57
C ALA A 140 -23.30 14.86 -3.93
N ILE A 141 -22.51 15.39 -4.88
CA ILE A 141 -21.21 14.84 -5.26
C ILE A 141 -20.24 14.86 -4.08
N ALA A 142 -20.13 15.98 -3.35
CA ALA A 142 -19.25 16.08 -2.18
C ALA A 142 -19.61 15.04 -1.11
N LYS A 143 -20.90 14.89 -0.82
CA LYS A 143 -21.38 13.90 0.17
C LYS A 143 -21.13 12.46 -0.29
N GLU A 144 -21.35 12.17 -1.56
CA GLU A 144 -21.06 10.85 -2.14
C GLU A 144 -19.56 10.55 -2.08
N ALA A 145 -18.72 11.49 -2.53
CA ALA A 145 -17.28 11.39 -2.51
C ALA A 145 -16.73 11.22 -1.08
N TYR A 146 -17.25 11.97 -0.11
CA TYR A 146 -16.92 11.81 1.31
C TYR A 146 -17.25 10.41 1.83
N ASN A 147 -18.44 9.89 1.53
CA ASN A 147 -18.83 8.54 1.94
C ASN A 147 -17.95 7.48 1.27
N ASN A 148 -17.69 7.62 -0.03
CA ASN A 148 -16.81 6.73 -0.78
C ASN A 148 -15.36 6.79 -0.25
N ALA A 149 -14.87 7.96 0.17
CA ALA A 149 -13.57 8.13 0.77
C ALA A 149 -13.48 7.39 2.11
N ILE A 150 -14.52 7.46 2.95
CA ILE A 150 -14.61 6.68 4.19
C ILE A 150 -14.64 5.17 3.89
N GLU A 151 -15.46 4.74 2.93
CA GLU A 151 -15.54 3.32 2.55
C GLU A 151 -14.20 2.82 2.01
N ALA A 152 -13.55 3.60 1.14
CA ALA A 152 -12.22 3.32 0.62
C ALA A 152 -11.17 3.29 1.73
N GLN A 153 -11.25 4.18 2.73
CA GLN A 153 -10.35 4.20 3.89
C GLN A 153 -10.54 2.96 4.78
N VAL A 154 -11.79 2.55 5.01
CA VAL A 154 -12.10 1.32 5.75
C VAL A 154 -11.61 0.09 4.99
N ALA A 155 -11.83 0.03 3.68
CA ALA A 155 -11.33 -1.03 2.81
C ALA A 155 -9.79 -1.06 2.76
N ALA A 156 -9.13 0.11 2.73
CA ALA A 156 -7.69 0.25 2.84
C ALA A 156 -7.17 -0.33 4.17
N ASN A 157 -7.78 0.05 5.29
CA ASN A 157 -7.39 -0.49 6.60
C ASN A 157 -7.54 -2.01 6.69
N HIS A 158 -8.64 -2.56 6.17
CA HIS A 158 -8.87 -4.01 6.16
C HIS A 158 -7.90 -4.76 5.22
N SER A 159 -7.65 -4.23 4.02
CA SER A 159 -6.70 -4.82 3.08
C SER A 159 -5.26 -4.75 3.58
N MET A 160 -4.84 -3.65 4.20
CA MET A 160 -3.54 -3.52 4.86
C MET A 160 -3.39 -4.49 6.03
N MET A 161 -4.41 -4.59 6.90
CA MET A 161 -4.40 -5.54 8.03
C MET A 161 -4.27 -6.98 7.55
N SER A 162 -5.09 -7.38 6.57
CA SER A 162 -5.04 -8.74 6.01
C SER A 162 -3.70 -9.03 5.33
N ALA A 163 -3.16 -8.10 4.54
CA ALA A 163 -1.86 -8.25 3.89
C ALA A 163 -0.72 -8.36 4.91
N PHE A 164 -0.77 -7.59 6.00
CA PHE A 164 0.18 -7.69 7.11
C PHE A 164 0.10 -9.06 7.81
N ILE A 165 -1.10 -9.57 8.09
CA ILE A 165 -1.29 -10.90 8.69
C ILE A 165 -0.70 -11.99 7.78
N VAL A 166 -0.97 -11.94 6.47
CA VAL A 166 -0.42 -12.89 5.50
C VAL A 166 1.12 -12.83 5.48
N LEU A 167 1.68 -11.62 5.40
CA LEU A 167 3.13 -11.42 5.45
C LEU A 167 3.73 -12.01 6.73
N PHE A 168 3.13 -11.71 7.88
CA PHE A 168 3.57 -12.21 9.18
C PHE A 168 3.55 -13.74 9.25
N VAL A 169 2.44 -14.37 8.84
CA VAL A 169 2.29 -15.83 8.83
C VAL A 169 3.35 -16.49 7.94
N VAL A 170 3.61 -15.93 6.75
CA VAL A 170 4.62 -16.49 5.85
C VAL A 170 6.04 -16.33 6.43
N LEU A 171 6.38 -15.17 7.01
CA LEU A 171 7.70 -14.95 7.62
C LEU A 171 7.95 -15.88 8.82
N VAL A 172 6.93 -16.07 9.68
CA VAL A 172 6.99 -17.03 10.80
C VAL A 172 7.14 -18.46 10.25
N GLY A 173 6.39 -18.82 9.22
CA GLY A 173 6.49 -20.12 8.55
C GLY A 173 7.87 -20.39 7.96
N LEU A 174 8.46 -19.42 7.26
CA LEU A 174 9.81 -19.50 6.71
C LEU A 174 10.88 -19.61 7.82
N SER A 175 10.71 -18.87 8.91
CA SER A 175 11.60 -18.92 10.07
C SER A 175 11.58 -20.30 10.73
N PHE A 176 10.38 -20.85 10.99
CA PHE A 176 10.22 -22.19 11.55
C PHE A 176 10.77 -23.27 10.61
N HIS A 177 10.51 -23.15 9.31
CA HIS A 177 11.05 -24.06 8.29
C HIS A 177 12.57 -24.09 8.30
N THR A 178 13.19 -22.90 8.33
CA THR A 178 14.65 -22.72 8.37
C THR A 178 15.24 -23.29 9.65
N ALA A 179 14.65 -22.98 10.81
CA ALA A 179 15.09 -23.51 12.10
C ALA A 179 15.08 -25.04 12.13
N ARG A 180 14.01 -25.67 11.61
CA ARG A 180 13.88 -27.13 11.60
C ARG A 180 14.81 -27.82 10.60
N ARG A 181 15.11 -27.20 9.45
CA ARG A 181 15.88 -27.81 8.34
C ARG A 181 17.37 -27.48 8.34
N ILE A 182 17.77 -26.39 8.98
CA ILE A 182 19.17 -25.93 9.04
C ILE A 182 19.62 -25.84 10.49
N THR A 183 19.05 -24.92 11.27
CA THR A 183 19.56 -24.57 12.60
C THR A 183 19.58 -25.76 13.55
N ASN A 184 18.50 -26.55 13.63
CA ASN A 184 18.41 -27.70 14.52
C ASN A 184 19.39 -28.83 14.14
N PRO A 185 19.47 -29.28 12.87
CA PRO A 185 20.51 -30.21 12.42
C PRO A 185 21.93 -29.69 12.66
N LEU A 186 22.19 -28.41 12.43
CA LEU A 186 23.52 -27.82 12.67
C LEU A 186 23.89 -27.86 14.15
N ASN A 187 22.96 -27.49 15.04
CA ASN A 187 23.15 -27.60 16.49
C ASN A 187 23.40 -29.04 16.95
N LYS A 188 22.77 -30.04 16.30
CA LYS A 188 23.06 -31.45 16.57
C LYS A 188 24.49 -31.84 16.16
N LEU A 189 24.99 -31.35 15.03
CA LEU A 189 26.38 -31.56 14.60
C LEU A 189 27.38 -30.90 15.54
N ILE A 190 27.11 -29.67 15.98
CA ILE A 190 27.96 -28.95 16.95
C ILE A 190 28.08 -29.78 18.24
N ARG A 191 26.95 -30.20 18.82
CA ARG A 191 26.94 -31.05 20.03
C ARG A 191 27.67 -32.38 19.81
N GLY A 192 27.47 -33.02 18.65
CA GLY A 192 28.16 -34.27 18.34
C GLY A 192 29.68 -34.10 18.24
N THR A 193 30.13 -32.99 17.68
CA THR A 193 31.55 -32.63 17.60
C THR A 193 32.16 -32.46 18.98
N GLU A 194 31.47 -31.75 19.89
CA GLU A 194 31.92 -31.60 21.28
C GLU A 194 32.03 -32.95 22.01
N ILE A 195 31.05 -33.85 21.84
CA ILE A 195 31.03 -35.18 22.47
C ILE A 195 32.21 -36.04 21.97
N ILE A 196 32.45 -36.05 20.66
CA ILE A 196 33.55 -36.81 20.04
C ILE A 196 34.89 -36.21 20.42
N GLY A 197 35.02 -34.88 20.46
CA GLY A 197 36.23 -34.17 20.89
C GLY A 197 36.61 -34.46 22.35
N LYS A 198 35.65 -34.81 23.21
CA LYS A 198 35.88 -35.29 24.58
C LYS A 198 36.27 -36.77 24.67
N GLY A 199 36.46 -37.46 23.54
CA GLY A 199 36.94 -38.84 23.48
C GLY A 199 35.85 -39.91 23.27
N ASN A 200 34.56 -39.55 23.21
CA ASN A 200 33.49 -40.53 22.97
C ASN A 200 33.32 -40.83 21.47
N LEU A 201 34.21 -41.64 20.90
CA LEU A 201 34.16 -42.05 19.49
C LEU A 201 33.04 -43.04 19.16
N LYS A 202 32.26 -43.50 20.15
CA LYS A 202 31.07 -44.35 19.93
C LYS A 202 29.83 -43.53 19.58
N TYR A 203 29.82 -42.23 19.89
CA TYR A 203 28.68 -41.35 19.59
C TYR A 203 28.47 -41.20 18.06
N ARG A 204 27.21 -41.21 17.62
CA ARG A 204 26.84 -40.98 16.21
C ARG A 204 25.79 -39.89 16.15
N VAL A 205 25.93 -38.97 15.19
CA VAL A 205 24.97 -37.89 14.96
C VAL A 205 23.85 -38.42 14.07
N ASP A 206 22.63 -38.50 14.59
CA ASP A 206 21.43 -38.87 13.82
C ASP A 206 20.72 -37.63 13.25
N ILE A 207 21.02 -37.34 11.98
CA ILE A 207 20.36 -36.30 11.19
C ILE A 207 19.73 -36.94 9.95
N LYS A 208 18.40 -37.09 10.01
CA LYS A 208 17.58 -37.57 8.89
C LYS A 208 17.23 -36.40 7.96
N SER A 209 18.22 -35.94 7.20
CA SER A 209 18.02 -34.90 6.18
C SER A 209 18.51 -35.39 4.82
N LYS A 210 17.79 -35.02 3.76
CA LYS A 210 18.15 -35.33 2.36
C LYS A 210 18.88 -34.16 1.67
N ASN A 211 19.38 -33.20 2.45
CA ASN A 211 20.11 -32.03 1.97
C ASN A 211 21.60 -32.14 2.33
N GLU A 212 22.35 -31.06 2.10
CA GLU A 212 23.77 -30.96 2.35
C GLU A 212 24.13 -31.19 3.82
N ILE A 213 23.27 -30.82 4.79
CA ILE A 213 23.51 -31.14 6.21
C ILE A 213 23.42 -32.65 6.47
N GLY A 214 22.52 -33.36 5.78
CA GLY A 214 22.43 -34.82 5.86
C GLY A 214 23.68 -35.49 5.30
N GLY A 215 24.16 -35.02 4.14
CA GLY A 215 25.43 -35.46 3.57
C GLY A 215 26.61 -35.20 4.51
N LEU A 216 26.65 -34.03 5.14
CA LEU A 216 27.66 -33.67 6.13
C LEU A 216 27.61 -34.58 7.36
N ALA A 217 26.42 -34.92 7.85
CA ALA A 217 26.26 -35.85 8.98
C ALA A 217 26.78 -37.26 8.68
N VAL A 218 26.55 -37.76 7.46
CA VAL A 218 27.09 -39.05 7.01
C VAL A 218 28.61 -39.01 6.95
N ALA A 219 29.18 -37.98 6.31
CA ALA A 219 30.64 -37.81 6.23
C ALA A 219 31.29 -37.67 7.63
N PHE A 220 30.64 -36.93 8.53
CA PHE A 220 31.07 -36.75 9.92
C PHE A 220 31.09 -38.08 10.70
N ASN A 221 30.05 -38.89 10.56
CA ASN A 221 29.99 -40.22 11.20
C ASN A 221 31.06 -41.17 10.64
N GLN A 222 31.33 -41.13 9.33
CA GLN A 222 32.38 -41.95 8.70
C GLN A 222 33.78 -41.55 9.19
N MET A 223 34.07 -40.26 9.29
CA MET A 223 35.33 -39.75 9.88
C MET A 223 35.51 -40.25 11.31
N THR A 224 34.45 -40.20 12.12
CA THR A 224 34.47 -40.67 13.51
C THR A 224 34.72 -42.18 13.62
N GLU A 225 34.14 -42.98 12.72
CA GLU A 225 34.40 -44.43 12.65
C GLU A 225 35.87 -44.71 12.28
N ASN A 226 36.43 -43.96 11.33
CA ASN A 226 37.84 -44.12 10.96
C ASN A 226 38.77 -43.74 12.13
N LEU A 227 38.49 -42.65 12.84
CA LEU A 227 39.23 -42.28 14.05
C LEU A 227 39.17 -43.38 15.10
N LYS A 228 38.00 -43.97 15.33
CA LYS A 228 37.83 -45.08 16.27
C LYS A 228 38.70 -46.28 15.90
N LYS A 229 38.74 -46.66 14.62
CA LYS A 229 39.57 -47.78 14.12
C LYS A 229 41.06 -47.50 14.30
N VAL A 230 41.52 -46.31 13.94
CA VAL A 230 42.93 -45.90 14.09
C VAL A 230 43.34 -45.90 15.56
N THR A 231 42.53 -45.33 16.45
CA THR A 231 42.81 -45.32 17.89
C THR A 231 42.84 -46.74 18.47
N ALA A 232 41.88 -47.60 18.10
CA ALA A 232 41.84 -48.99 18.56
C ALA A 232 43.08 -49.78 18.12
N SER A 233 43.48 -49.67 16.84
CA SER A 233 44.69 -50.31 16.33
C SER A 233 45.96 -49.80 17.03
N ARG A 234 46.05 -48.50 17.31
CA ARG A 234 47.16 -47.92 18.07
C ARG A 234 47.21 -48.46 19.52
N ASP A 235 46.06 -48.57 20.17
CA ASP A 235 45.97 -49.05 21.55
C ASP A 235 46.27 -50.56 21.65
N GLU A 236 45.93 -51.34 20.61
CA GLU A 236 46.30 -52.76 20.49
C GLU A 236 47.81 -52.95 20.28
N LEU A 237 48.41 -52.19 19.37
CA LEU A 237 49.87 -52.18 19.17
C LEU A 237 50.62 -51.79 20.44
N ASN A 238 50.14 -50.78 21.17
CA ASN A 238 50.73 -50.37 22.44
C ASN A 238 50.66 -51.49 23.50
N LYS A 239 49.58 -52.27 23.53
CA LYS A 239 49.48 -53.44 24.42
C LYS A 239 50.48 -54.52 24.05
N GLU A 240 50.59 -54.87 22.76
CA GLU A 240 51.54 -55.89 22.31
C GLU A 240 53.00 -55.49 22.63
N ILE A 241 53.36 -54.22 22.44
CA ILE A 241 54.69 -53.69 22.81
C ILE A 241 54.94 -53.82 24.31
N ILE A 242 53.94 -53.52 25.15
CA ILE A 242 54.07 -53.65 26.61
C ILE A 242 54.21 -55.12 27.02
N GLU A 243 53.44 -56.03 26.41
CA GLU A 243 53.52 -57.47 26.69
C GLU A 243 54.87 -58.07 26.28
N ARG A 244 55.40 -57.70 25.10
CA ARG A 244 56.74 -58.11 24.68
C ARG A 244 57.83 -57.63 25.63
N LYS A 245 57.79 -56.36 26.05
CA LYS A 245 58.76 -55.82 27.02
C LYS A 245 58.75 -56.58 28.35
N ARG A 246 57.58 -57.00 28.83
CA ARG A 246 57.48 -57.81 30.06
C ARG A 246 57.95 -59.26 29.89
N ALA A 247 57.91 -59.79 28.68
CA ALA A 247 58.40 -61.14 28.39
C ALA A 247 59.91 -61.19 28.18
N GLU A 248 60.55 -60.04 27.92
CA GLU A 248 62.00 -59.88 27.73
C GLU A 248 62.76 -59.52 29.03
N GLU A 249 62.05 -59.18 30.11
CA GLU A 249 62.58 -58.98 31.48
C GLU A 249 62.47 -60.26 32.32
#